data_AF-A0A7X7NP81-F1
#
_entry.id   AF-A0A7X7NP81-F1
#
_cell.length_a   1.000
_cell.length_b   1.000
_cell.length_c   1.000
_cell.angle_alpha   90.00
_cell.angle_beta   90.00
_cell.angle_gamma   90.00
#
_symmetry.space_group_name_H-M   'P 1'
#
loop_
_entity.id
_entity.type
_entity.pdbx_description
1 polymer ?
#
loop_
_entity_poly.entity_id
_entity_poly.type
_entity_poly.pdbx_seq_one_letter_code
_entity_poly.pdbx_strand_id
1 'polypeptide(L)'
;MTEPKTTSRGRDLLHRPYVWGIAAIVLLLLLNTLKDPGYLAISVHPESGNLVGNVIDILRASVPILMVAVGMALVIATGGIDLSVGSIMAVGGATAMQFLSASDDPSSAGASAAAIGLAL
;
A
#
# COMPACT_ATOMS: atom_id res chain seq x y z
N MET A 1 22.92 -0.13 -48.76
CA MET A 1 22.10 0.90 -48.09
C MET A 1 21.31 0.23 -46.99
N THR A 2 21.79 0.30 -45.75
CA THR A 2 21.08 -0.22 -44.56
C THR A 2 20.41 0.95 -43.86
N GLU A 3 19.08 0.88 -43.69
CA GLU A 3 18.26 1.92 -43.05
C GLU A 3 18.77 2.27 -41.64
N PRO A 4 18.67 3.55 -41.21
CA PRO A 4 18.97 3.93 -39.84
C PRO A 4 17.84 3.44 -38.94
N LYS A 5 18.17 2.57 -37.99
CA LYS A 5 17.25 2.08 -36.95
C LYS A 5 16.93 3.25 -36.00
N THR A 6 15.89 4.03 -36.32
CA THR A 6 15.42 5.15 -35.50
C THR A 6 15.06 4.65 -34.10
N THR A 7 15.61 5.32 -33.09
CA THR A 7 15.56 4.94 -31.68
C THR A 7 14.12 5.07 -31.12
N SER A 8 13.32 4.00 -31.18
CA SER A 8 11.92 3.97 -30.70
C SER A 8 11.75 3.82 -29.18
N ARG A 9 12.86 3.69 -28.43
CA ARG A 9 12.88 3.31 -27.00
C ARG A 9 11.96 4.17 -26.13
N GLY A 10 11.89 5.48 -26.35
CA GLY A 10 11.05 6.38 -25.55
C GLY A 10 9.54 6.17 -25.75
N ARG A 11 9.13 5.83 -26.97
CA ARG A 11 7.71 5.66 -27.32
C ARG A 11 7.16 4.32 -26.83
N ASP A 12 8.01 3.28 -26.78
CA ASP A 12 7.65 1.96 -26.25
C ASP A 12 7.50 1.95 -24.72
N LEU A 13 8.20 2.84 -24.00
CA LEU A 13 8.04 3.00 -22.56
C LEU A 13 6.69 3.66 -22.21
N LEU A 14 6.26 4.66 -22.98
CA LEU A 14 5.00 5.39 -22.78
C LEU A 14 3.73 4.54 -23.03
N HIS A 15 3.84 3.42 -23.74
CA HIS A 15 2.71 2.52 -24.00
C HIS A 15 2.49 1.47 -22.89
N ARG A 16 3.34 1.44 -21.86
CA ARG A 16 3.19 0.50 -20.75
C ARG A 16 2.04 0.94 -19.84
N PRO A 17 1.09 0.04 -19.48
CA PRO A 17 -0.09 0.41 -18.70
C PRO A 17 0.26 1.00 -17.32
N TYR A 18 1.36 0.55 -16.69
CA TYR A 18 1.80 1.08 -15.41
C TYR A 18 2.30 2.53 -15.49
N VAL A 19 2.80 3.00 -16.64
CA VAL A 19 3.24 4.40 -16.81
C VAL A 19 2.06 5.35 -16.72
N TRP A 20 0.94 4.98 -17.35
CA TRP A 20 -0.30 5.75 -17.25
C TRP A 20 -0.89 5.72 -15.83
N GLY A 21 -0.81 4.58 -15.14
CA GLY A 21 -1.21 4.49 -13.74
C GLY A 21 -0.40 5.41 -12.82
N ILE A 22 0.93 5.39 -12.96
CA ILE A 22 1.82 6.28 -12.19
C ILE A 22 1.57 7.74 -12.55
N ALA A 23 1.45 8.07 -13.85
CA ALA A 23 1.16 9.44 -14.29
C ALA A 23 -0.17 9.96 -13.73
N ALA A 24 -1.21 9.11 -13.69
CA ALA A 24 -2.50 9.46 -13.10
C ALA A 24 -2.39 9.72 -11.59
N ILE A 25 -1.66 8.88 -10.84
CA ILE A 25 -1.42 9.09 -9.40
C ILE A 25 -0.67 10.40 -9.18
N VAL A 26 0.42 10.65 -9.90
CA VAL A 26 1.22 11.88 -9.79
C VAL A 26 0.36 13.11 -10.11
N LEU A 27 -0.44 13.05 -11.18
CA LEU A 27 -1.34 14.13 -11.55
C LEU A 27 -2.39 14.39 -10.46
N LEU A 28 -3.00 13.34 -9.89
CA LEU A 28 -3.97 13.47 -8.80
C LEU A 28 -3.34 14.10 -7.55
N LEU A 29 -2.16 13.65 -7.13
CA LEU A 29 -1.46 14.22 -5.97
C LEU A 29 -1.09 15.69 -6.22
N LEU A 30 -0.63 16.02 -7.42
CA LEU A 30 -0.28 17.38 -7.80
C LEU A 30 -1.51 18.30 -7.78
N LEU A 31 -2.62 17.88 -8.38
CA LEU A 31 -3.87 18.66 -8.37
C LEU A 31 -4.41 18.85 -6.95
N ASN A 32 -4.35 17.82 -6.10
CA ASN A 32 -4.78 17.92 -4.71
C ASN A 32 -3.88 18.88 -3.91
N THR A 33 -2.56 18.82 -4.12
CA THR A 33 -1.60 19.70 -3.43
C THR A 33 -1.70 21.14 -3.91
N LEU A 34 -2.02 21.38 -5.19
CA LEU A 34 -2.26 22.74 -5.70
C LEU A 34 -3.53 23.36 -5.15
N LYS A 35 -4.58 22.55 -4.92
CA LYS A 35 -5.84 23.02 -4.32
C LYS A 35 -5.72 23.24 -2.82
N ASP A 36 -5.02 22.35 -2.13
CA ASP A 36 -4.75 22.43 -0.71
C ASP A 36 -3.24 22.19 -0.47
N PRO A 37 -2.46 23.25 -0.19
CA PRO A 37 -1.02 23.12 0.07
C PRO A 37 -0.69 22.19 1.24
N GLY A 38 -1.64 21.97 2.16
CA GLY A 38 -1.51 21.07 3.29
C GLY A 38 -1.86 19.61 2.97
N TYR A 39 -2.27 19.28 1.73
CA TYR A 39 -2.80 17.96 1.39
C TYR A 39 -1.83 16.82 1.71
N LEU A 40 -0.53 17.01 1.49
CA LEU A 40 0.52 16.02 1.77
C LEU A 40 1.14 16.17 3.17
N ALA A 41 0.65 17.11 3.98
CA ALA A 41 1.17 17.32 5.33
C ALA A 41 0.82 16.13 6.23
N ILE A 42 1.76 15.79 7.10
CA ILE A 42 1.57 14.78 8.15
C ILE A 42 1.61 15.53 9.48
N SER A 43 0.59 15.33 10.29
CA SER A 43 0.42 15.95 11.60
C SER A 43 0.21 14.87 12.66
N VAL A 44 0.35 15.24 13.93
CA VAL A 44 0.03 14.36 15.06
C VAL A 44 -1.31 14.76 15.62
N HIS A 45 -2.19 13.78 15.84
CA HIS A 45 -3.50 14.01 16.41
C HIS A 45 -3.37 14.38 17.90
N PRO A 46 -3.90 15.53 18.36
CA PRO A 46 -3.68 16.00 19.72
C PRO A 46 -4.22 15.06 20.81
N GLU A 47 -5.33 14.39 20.52
CA GLU A 47 -6.00 13.51 21.50
C GLU A 47 -5.43 12.09 21.50
N SER A 48 -5.21 11.51 20.32
CA SER A 48 -4.79 10.11 20.20
C SER A 48 -3.29 9.92 20.03
N GLY A 49 -2.49 10.98 19.85
CA GLY A 49 -1.04 10.90 19.61
C GLY A 49 -0.62 10.25 18.28
N ASN A 50 -1.57 9.78 17.47
CA ASN A 50 -1.34 9.10 16.20
C ASN A 50 -0.96 10.05 15.07
N LEU A 51 -0.17 9.56 14.11
CA LEU A 51 0.05 10.25 12.84
C LEU A 51 -1.25 10.29 12.03
N VAL A 52 -1.57 11.46 11.49
CA VAL A 52 -2.77 11.77 10.69
C VAL A 52 -2.41 12.66 9.51
N GLY A 53 -3.28 12.65 8.49
CA GLY A 53 -3.11 13.38 7.24
C GLY A 53 -3.36 12.47 6.04
N ASN A 54 -3.64 13.05 4.87
CA ASN A 54 -4.08 12.26 3.70
C ASN A 54 -3.04 11.23 3.26
N VAL A 55 -1.75 11.48 3.47
CA VAL A 55 -0.71 10.48 3.19
C VAL A 55 -0.91 9.22 4.04
N ILE A 56 -1.14 9.39 5.34
CA ILE A 56 -1.38 8.28 6.26
C ILE A 56 -2.70 7.59 5.91
N ASP A 57 -3.73 8.34 5.54
CA ASP A 57 -5.03 7.78 5.19
C ASP A 57 -4.99 6.99 3.87
N ILE A 58 -4.25 7.48 2.87
CA ILE A 58 -3.99 6.73 1.62
C ILE A 58 -3.26 5.41 1.92
N LEU A 59 -2.23 5.45 2.77
CA LEU A 59 -1.50 4.24 3.17
C LEU A 59 -2.41 3.25 3.89
N ARG A 60 -3.22 3.72 4.85
CA ARG A 60 -4.19 2.89 5.59
C ARG A 60 -5.23 2.27 4.66
N ALA A 61 -5.79 3.05 3.73
CA ALA A 61 -6.74 2.56 2.74
C ALA A 61 -6.12 1.55 1.77
N SER A 62 -4.79 1.62 1.56
CA SER A 62 -4.06 0.70 0.68
C SER A 62 -3.68 -0.62 1.35
N VAL A 63 -3.72 -0.71 2.70
CA VAL A 63 -3.30 -1.91 3.43
C VAL A 63 -3.97 -3.20 2.94
N PRO A 64 -5.32 -3.28 2.77
CA PRO A 64 -5.98 -4.50 2.29
C PRO A 64 -5.47 -4.95 0.92
N ILE A 65 -5.27 -4.00 0.00
CA ILE A 65 -4.81 -4.28 -1.36
C ILE A 65 -3.35 -4.73 -1.34
N LEU A 66 -2.50 -4.11 -0.52
CA LEU A 66 -1.10 -4.50 -0.36
C LEU A 66 -0.95 -5.89 0.24
N MET A 67 -1.74 -6.23 1.28
CA MET A 67 -1.75 -7.56 1.88
C MET A 67 -2.11 -8.64 0.86
N VAL A 68 -3.17 -8.40 0.06
CA VAL A 68 -3.55 -9.32 -1.02
C VAL A 68 -2.47 -9.40 -2.08
N ALA A 69 -1.89 -8.27 -2.50
CA ALA A 69 -0.85 -8.24 -3.53
C ALA A 69 0.40 -9.03 -3.11
N VAL A 70 0.83 -8.91 -1.85
CA VAL A 70 1.97 -9.68 -1.31
C VAL A 70 1.65 -11.18 -1.29
N GLY A 71 0.47 -11.57 -0.78
CA GLY A 71 0.07 -12.98 -0.75
C GLY A 71 -0.05 -13.59 -2.14
N MET A 72 -0.71 -12.88 -3.07
CA MET A 72 -0.84 -13.31 -4.46
C MET A 72 0.53 -13.40 -5.16
N ALA A 73 1.46 -12.49 -4.88
CA ALA A 73 2.81 -12.56 -5.44
C ALA A 73 3.56 -13.83 -4.99
N LEU A 74 3.48 -14.19 -3.70
CA LEU A 74 4.08 -15.42 -3.18
C LEU A 74 3.47 -16.67 -3.81
N VAL A 75 2.13 -16.71 -3.89
CA VAL A 75 1.38 -17.84 -4.47
C VAL A 75 1.69 -18.04 -5.95
N ILE A 76 1.78 -16.95 -6.72
CA ILE A 76 2.15 -17.00 -8.14
C ILE A 76 3.60 -17.47 -8.28
N ALA A 77 4.49 -17.01 -7.40
CA ALA A 77 5.89 -17.44 -7.41
C ALA A 77 6.05 -18.94 -7.07
N THR A 78 5.15 -19.52 -6.26
CA THR A 78 5.19 -20.94 -5.87
C THR A 78 4.38 -21.88 -6.77
N GLY A 79 3.60 -21.36 -7.72
CA GLY A 79 3.07 -22.15 -8.84
C GLY A 79 1.55 -22.26 -8.96
N GLY A 80 0.77 -21.34 -8.37
CA GLY A 80 -0.70 -21.40 -8.45
C GLY A 80 -1.41 -20.04 -8.51
N ILE A 81 -2.73 -20.10 -8.59
CA ILE A 81 -3.66 -18.97 -8.37
C ILE A 81 -4.53 -19.41 -7.19
N ASP A 82 -4.16 -18.98 -5.99
CA ASP A 82 -4.87 -19.35 -4.77
C ASP A 82 -5.95 -18.31 -4.44
N LEU A 83 -7.18 -18.79 -4.23
CA LEU A 83 -8.30 -17.97 -3.79
C LEU A 83 -8.33 -17.82 -2.26
N SER A 84 -7.55 -18.62 -1.53
CA SER A 84 -7.50 -18.63 -0.06
C SER A 84 -6.76 -17.43 0.56
N VAL A 85 -6.04 -16.63 -0.23
CA VAL A 85 -5.25 -15.47 0.25
C VAL A 85 -6.13 -14.49 1.04
N GLY A 86 -7.37 -14.28 0.57
CA GLY A 86 -8.34 -13.44 1.28
C GLY A 86 -8.77 -14.03 2.63
N SER A 87 -8.94 -15.35 2.73
CA SER A 87 -9.30 -16.01 4.00
C SER A 87 -8.17 -15.98 5.02
N ILE A 88 -6.91 -16.17 4.59
CA ILE A 88 -5.75 -16.08 5.48
C ILE A 88 -5.55 -14.65 5.95
N MET A 89 -5.68 -13.66 5.06
CA MET A 89 -5.66 -12.24 5.44
C MET A 89 -6.74 -11.92 6.48
N ALA A 90 -7.97 -12.43 6.30
CA ALA A 90 -9.06 -12.18 7.24
C ALA A 90 -8.78 -12.80 8.62
N VAL A 91 -8.30 -14.06 8.65
CA VAL A 91 -7.95 -14.75 9.91
C VAL A 91 -6.77 -14.06 10.59
N GLY A 92 -5.69 -13.74 9.87
CA GLY A 92 -4.52 -13.04 10.42
C GLY A 92 -4.85 -11.64 10.95
N GLY A 93 -5.70 -10.90 10.25
CA GLY A 93 -6.19 -9.61 10.73
C GLY A 93 -7.03 -9.75 12.01
N ALA A 94 -7.91 -10.76 12.06
CA ALA A 94 -8.74 -11.02 13.23
C ALA A 94 -7.91 -11.47 14.46
N THR A 95 -6.90 -12.33 14.26
CA THR A 95 -6.00 -12.77 15.34
C THR A 95 -5.17 -11.61 15.89
N ALA A 96 -4.63 -10.75 15.01
CA ALA A 96 -3.89 -9.56 15.42
C ALA A 96 -4.76 -8.57 16.21
N MET A 97 -5.98 -8.31 15.74
CA MET A 97 -6.95 -7.47 16.44
C MET A 97 -7.35 -8.06 17.80
N GLN A 98 -7.59 -9.37 17.88
CA GLN A 98 -7.92 -10.05 19.13
C GLN A 98 -6.76 -9.98 20.14
N PHE A 99 -5.52 -10.18 19.67
CA PHE A 99 -4.32 -10.03 20.49
C PHE A 99 -4.20 -8.61 21.04
N LEU A 100 -4.37 -7.61 20.17
CA LEU A 100 -4.26 -6.20 20.53
C LEU A 100 -5.36 -5.79 21.52
N SER A 101 -6.58 -6.29 21.33
CA SER A 101 -7.71 -6.10 22.25
C SER A 101 -7.48 -6.72 23.62
N ALA A 102 -6.66 -7.75 23.73
CA ALA A 102 -6.33 -8.43 24.99
C ALA A 102 -5.03 -7.90 25.64
N SER A 103 -4.32 -6.98 24.97
CA SER A 103 -3.05 -6.44 25.46
C SER A 103 -3.26 -5.28 26.44
N ASP A 104 -2.41 -5.21 27.47
CA ASP A 104 -2.50 -4.16 28.50
C ASP A 104 -2.10 -2.77 27.97
N ASP A 105 -1.17 -2.72 27.02
CA ASP A 105 -0.81 -1.49 26.29
C ASP A 105 -0.81 -1.74 24.77
N PRO A 106 -1.99 -1.62 24.14
CA PRO A 106 -2.15 -1.83 22.70
C PRO A 106 -1.41 -0.79 21.86
N SER A 107 -1.10 0.38 22.43
CA SER A 107 -0.39 1.45 21.75
C SER A 107 1.12 1.27 21.73
N SER A 108 1.62 0.33 22.54
CA SER A 108 3.05 0.03 22.59
C SER A 108 3.59 -0.49 21.25
N ALA A 109 4.81 -0.07 20.93
CA ALA A 109 5.52 -0.55 19.75
C ALA A 109 5.70 -2.09 19.78
N GLY A 110 5.87 -2.66 20.98
CA GLY A 110 5.98 -4.10 21.18
C GLY A 110 4.70 -4.86 20.85
N ALA A 111 3.55 -4.40 21.36
CA ALA A 111 2.25 -5.02 21.05
C ALA A 111 1.92 -4.88 19.56
N SER A 112 2.20 -3.72 18.97
CA SER A 112 2.01 -3.48 17.53
C SER A 112 2.89 -4.40 16.67
N ALA A 113 4.17 -4.57 17.02
CA ALA A 113 5.07 -5.47 16.29
C ALA A 113 4.64 -6.94 16.41
N ALA A 114 4.20 -7.38 17.60
CA ALA A 114 3.67 -8.72 17.82
C ALA A 114 2.38 -8.95 17.03
N ALA A 115 1.47 -7.97 17.00
CA ALA A 115 0.24 -8.04 16.21
C ALA A 115 0.54 -8.15 14.71
N ILE A 116 1.51 -7.40 14.19
CA ILE A 116 1.96 -7.52 12.79
C ILE A 116 2.53 -8.92 12.54
N GLY A 117 3.34 -9.46 13.45
CA GLY A 117 3.89 -10.81 13.33
C GLY A 117 2.83 -11.92 13.38
N LEU A 118 1.70 -11.71 14.07
CA LEU A 118 0.57 -12.64 14.10
C LEU A 118 -0.32 -12.56 12.85
N ALA A 119 -0.29 -11.44 12.13
CA ALA A 119 -1.11 -11.20 10.95
C ALA A 119 -0.49 -11.71 9.64
N LEU A 120 0.81 -12.01 9.64
CA LEU A 120 1.61 -12.45 8.49
C LEU A 120 1.87 -13.96 8.55
#